data_AF-A0A1Z9EE54-F1
#
_entry.id   AF-A0A1Z9EE54-F1
#
_cell.length_a   1.000
_cell.length_b   1.000
_cell.length_c   1.000
_cell.angle_alpha   90.00
_cell.angle_beta   90.00
_cell.angle_gamma   90.00
#
_symmetry.space_group_name_H-M   'P 1'
#
loop_
_entity.id
_entity.type
_entity.pdbx_description
1 polymer ?
#
loop_
_entity_poly.entity_id
_entity_poly.type
_entity_poly.pdbx_seq_one_letter_code
_entity_poly.pdbx_strand_id
1 'polypeptide(L)'
;MESGKFLAICLIGCCVLKTPAGWSQDGSGALRNDAEASAYLSAFKQRALDAAFESGARVKGVAYIDDQGRLHERAMFSSEADVRGVQVESYLDAMGGEQSLGAVQVSDAARCQLWTEQGPNSGVVAIRLASPPMRQASESTLQQQQEALLVAALQRSLSAEGFRVPAPVGPKPDSYQNTTYARALVGDWSDGPAPDFAVSVSVRMLVDDREENDFYINHPGLSSLVYVISSTSKPVKFAMTLSFAQPAARSPMGDFRALVKTGAYRAFQSGDWVMEQDEEDLADWVSDVTTEFTDATECLPRVFTVSRDGPARFSVDAGRMRGVTEGTWLLVGDRELMVNNVVSDLTLDTLLMLKVVRADDHRAQAEPLPAGEGALVSQGELLGTLP
;
A
#
# COMPACT_ATOMS: atom_id res chain seq x y z
N MET A 1 -59.36 -24.62 -49.62
CA MET A 1 -58.17 -24.68 -50.48
C MET A 1 -56.97 -24.49 -49.57
N GLU A 2 -56.55 -25.62 -48.98
CA GLU A 2 -55.26 -26.31 -49.27
C GLU A 2 -54.15 -25.72 -48.38
N SER A 3 -53.92 -26.23 -47.17
CA SER A 3 -53.30 -27.53 -46.79
C SER A 3 -51.90 -27.70 -47.34
N GLY A 4 -50.91 -27.52 -46.47
CA GLY A 4 -49.51 -27.85 -46.72
C GLY A 4 -48.76 -28.06 -45.40
N LYS A 5 -48.95 -29.24 -44.81
CA LYS A 5 -48.18 -29.76 -43.66
C LYS A 5 -46.74 -30.00 -44.11
N PHE A 6 -45.76 -29.60 -43.31
CA PHE A 6 -44.51 -30.37 -43.19
C PHE A 6 -44.06 -30.42 -41.73
N LEU A 7 -44.18 -31.64 -41.20
CA LEU A 7 -43.67 -32.13 -39.93
C LEU A 7 -42.26 -32.66 -40.22
N ALA A 8 -41.25 -32.19 -39.50
CA ALA A 8 -39.91 -32.79 -39.50
C ALA A 8 -39.50 -33.06 -38.05
N ILE A 9 -39.56 -34.35 -37.70
CA ILE A 9 -39.03 -34.97 -36.49
C ILE A 9 -37.58 -35.37 -36.76
N CYS A 10 -36.69 -35.19 -35.78
CA CYS A 10 -35.38 -35.83 -35.51
C CYS A 10 -34.42 -34.76 -34.94
N LEU A 11 -33.62 -34.95 -33.90
CA LEU A 11 -33.16 -36.12 -33.17
C LEU A 11 -32.69 -35.65 -31.78
N ILE A 12 -33.06 -36.39 -30.74
CA ILE A 12 -32.56 -36.22 -29.38
C ILE A 12 -31.09 -36.65 -29.37
N GLY A 13 -30.18 -35.67 -29.31
CA GLY A 13 -28.77 -35.87 -29.05
C GLY A 13 -28.47 -35.66 -27.58
N CYS A 14 -28.38 -36.75 -26.82
CA CYS A 14 -27.80 -36.77 -25.46
C CYS A 14 -26.31 -36.38 -25.52
N CYS A 15 -26.00 -35.09 -25.46
CA CYS A 15 -24.68 -34.62 -25.07
C CYS A 15 -24.64 -34.54 -23.54
N VAL A 16 -24.13 -35.60 -22.91
CA VAL A 16 -23.66 -35.58 -21.52
C VAL A 16 -22.45 -34.63 -21.48
N LEU A 17 -22.72 -33.34 -21.26
CA LEU A 17 -21.68 -32.39 -20.87
C LEU A 17 -21.30 -32.73 -19.43
N LYS A 18 -20.19 -33.47 -19.29
CA LYS A 18 -19.43 -33.50 -18.04
C LYS A 18 -18.94 -32.08 -17.78
N THR A 19 -19.62 -31.37 -16.90
CA THR A 19 -19.07 -30.17 -16.27
C THR A 19 -17.85 -30.59 -15.45
N PRO A 20 -16.62 -30.14 -15.76
CA PRO A 20 -15.56 -30.22 -14.76
C PRO A 20 -16.04 -29.41 -13.55
N ALA A 21 -15.83 -29.96 -12.36
CA ALA A 21 -16.08 -29.28 -11.10
C ALA A 21 -15.30 -27.96 -11.11
N GLY A 22 -15.99 -26.87 -11.47
CA GLY A 22 -15.51 -25.54 -11.26
C GLY A 22 -15.35 -25.38 -9.76
N TRP A 23 -14.13 -25.07 -9.34
CA TRP A 23 -13.87 -24.55 -8.01
C TRP A 23 -14.83 -23.39 -7.78
N SER A 24 -15.79 -23.63 -6.90
CA SER A 24 -16.64 -22.61 -6.33
C SER A 24 -15.70 -21.59 -5.68
N GLN A 25 -15.58 -20.43 -6.31
CA GLN A 25 -15.08 -19.22 -5.66
C GLN A 25 -16.03 -18.92 -4.50
N ASP A 26 -15.69 -19.37 -3.30
CA ASP A 26 -16.19 -18.75 -2.09
C ASP A 26 -15.52 -17.38 -1.99
N GLY A 27 -16.33 -16.32 -2.14
CA GLY A 27 -15.87 -14.94 -2.07
C GLY A 27 -15.31 -14.61 -0.69
N SER A 28 -14.22 -13.83 -0.65
CA SER A 28 -13.76 -12.96 0.46
C SER A 28 -14.36 -13.29 1.85
N GLY A 29 -14.15 -14.52 2.30
CA GLY A 29 -14.63 -14.97 3.60
C GLY A 29 -13.65 -14.49 4.65
N ALA A 30 -13.96 -13.37 5.31
CA ALA A 30 -13.20 -12.91 6.47
C ALA A 30 -12.95 -14.11 7.42
N LEU A 31 -11.68 -14.43 7.68
CA LEU A 31 -11.25 -15.56 8.51
C LEU A 31 -12.03 -15.56 9.84
N ARG A 32 -12.74 -16.64 10.16
CA ARG A 32 -13.73 -16.67 11.24
C ARG A 32 -13.22 -17.28 12.53
N ASN A 33 -12.24 -18.18 12.43
CA ASN A 33 -11.75 -18.96 13.56
C ASN A 33 -10.25 -19.24 13.43
N ASP A 34 -9.68 -19.74 14.51
CA ASP A 34 -8.25 -20.01 14.64
C ASP A 34 -7.77 -21.09 13.65
N ALA A 35 -8.60 -22.06 13.28
CA ALA A 35 -8.24 -23.10 12.31
C ALA A 35 -8.11 -22.53 10.89
N GLU A 36 -9.04 -21.66 10.48
CA GLU A 36 -8.96 -20.93 9.20
C GLU A 36 -7.74 -20.00 9.16
N ALA A 37 -7.46 -19.28 10.24
CA ALA A 37 -6.28 -18.41 10.32
C ALA A 37 -4.97 -19.21 10.26
N SER A 38 -4.90 -20.36 10.94
CA SER A 38 -3.75 -21.26 10.85
C SER A 38 -3.59 -21.82 9.43
N ALA A 39 -4.68 -22.21 8.78
CA ALA A 39 -4.65 -22.69 7.39
C ALA A 39 -4.20 -21.59 6.42
N TYR A 40 -4.67 -20.35 6.61
CA TYR A 40 -4.22 -19.19 5.84
C TYR A 40 -2.72 -18.93 6.01
N LEU A 41 -2.21 -18.95 7.25
CA LEU A 41 -0.79 -18.79 7.52
C LEU A 41 0.05 -19.85 6.82
N SER A 42 -0.36 -21.12 6.91
CA SER A 42 0.31 -22.22 6.23
C SER A 42 0.28 -22.02 4.72
N ALA A 43 -0.87 -21.68 4.13
CA ALA A 43 -1.03 -21.39 2.71
C ALA A 43 -0.16 -20.22 2.23
N PHE A 44 -0.10 -19.14 3.01
CA PHE A 44 0.75 -17.98 2.74
C PHE A 44 2.23 -18.37 2.74
N LYS A 45 2.68 -19.16 3.74
CA LYS A 45 4.06 -19.67 3.78
C LYS A 45 4.41 -20.49 2.54
N GLN A 46 3.49 -21.32 2.03
CA GLN A 46 3.72 -22.08 0.79
C GLN A 46 3.89 -21.15 -0.41
N ARG A 47 2.96 -20.19 -0.59
CA ARG A 47 3.03 -19.20 -1.67
C ARG A 47 4.32 -18.38 -1.63
N ALA A 48 4.77 -17.98 -0.45
CA ALA A 48 6.03 -17.25 -0.27
C ALA A 48 7.25 -18.09 -0.69
N LEU A 49 7.27 -19.38 -0.32
CA LEU A 49 8.33 -20.32 -0.74
C LEU A 49 8.32 -20.54 -2.25
N ASP A 50 7.14 -20.75 -2.85
CA ASP A 50 6.99 -20.92 -4.29
C ASP A 50 7.51 -19.68 -5.05
N ALA A 51 7.11 -18.49 -4.62
CA ALA A 51 7.58 -17.22 -5.17
C ALA A 51 9.11 -17.04 -5.03
N ALA A 52 9.70 -17.52 -3.93
CA ALA A 52 11.14 -17.52 -3.73
C ALA A 52 11.86 -18.45 -4.73
N PHE A 53 11.35 -19.67 -4.93
CA PHE A 53 11.92 -20.62 -5.88
C PHE A 53 11.80 -20.15 -7.33
N GLU A 54 10.67 -19.57 -7.72
CA GLU A 54 10.49 -18.91 -9.02
C GLU A 54 11.47 -17.75 -9.22
N SER A 55 11.80 -17.04 -8.14
CA SER A 55 12.79 -15.96 -8.13
C SER A 55 14.24 -16.47 -8.01
N GLY A 56 14.45 -17.79 -8.12
CA GLY A 56 15.77 -18.42 -8.20
C GLY A 56 16.38 -18.83 -6.86
N ALA A 57 15.60 -18.81 -5.78
CA ALA A 57 16.05 -19.29 -4.47
C ALA A 57 16.52 -20.74 -4.52
N ARG A 58 17.54 -21.02 -3.72
CA ARG A 58 18.16 -22.35 -3.60
C ARG A 58 18.22 -22.71 -2.14
N VAL A 59 17.91 -23.96 -1.85
CA VAL A 59 18.18 -24.55 -0.53
C VAL A 59 19.70 -24.73 -0.41
N LYS A 60 20.30 -24.18 0.65
CA LYS A 60 21.69 -24.45 0.97
C LYS A 60 21.80 -25.92 1.40
N GLY A 61 22.49 -26.71 0.59
CA GLY A 61 22.86 -28.07 0.97
C GLY A 61 23.75 -28.05 2.21
N VAL A 62 23.43 -28.87 3.20
CA VAL A 62 24.29 -29.08 4.36
C VAL A 62 25.34 -30.11 3.99
N ALA A 63 26.60 -29.77 4.25
CA ALA A 63 27.70 -30.72 4.22
C ALA A 63 28.08 -31.00 5.68
N TYR A 64 27.99 -32.26 6.10
CA TYR A 64 28.41 -32.68 7.45
C TYR A 64 29.38 -33.85 7.35
N ILE A 65 30.27 -33.97 8.33
CA ILE A 65 31.24 -35.06 8.41
C ILE A 65 30.74 -36.04 9.48
N ASP A 66 30.62 -37.31 9.14
CA ASP A 66 30.17 -38.34 10.07
C ASP A 66 31.27 -38.75 11.08
N ASP A 67 30.88 -39.57 12.05
CA ASP A 67 31.73 -40.12 13.11
C ASP A 67 32.90 -40.97 12.56
N GLN A 68 32.83 -41.35 11.27
CA GLN A 68 33.86 -42.08 10.53
C GLN A 68 34.77 -41.15 9.69
N GLY A 69 34.59 -39.83 9.80
CA GLY A 69 35.36 -38.83 9.05
C GLY A 69 34.97 -38.71 7.58
N ARG A 70 33.80 -39.21 7.18
CA ARG A 70 33.32 -39.14 5.79
C ARG A 70 32.45 -37.90 5.63
N LEU A 71 32.82 -37.06 4.66
CA LEU A 71 32.02 -35.92 4.25
C LEU A 71 30.78 -36.41 3.50
N HIS A 72 29.61 -36.08 4.02
CA HIS A 72 28.32 -36.23 3.36
C HIS A 72 27.90 -34.85 2.86
N GLU A 73 28.01 -34.64 1.56
CA GLU A 73 27.49 -33.44 0.90
C GLU A 73 26.13 -33.79 0.28
N ARG A 74 25.05 -33.24 0.84
CA ARG A 74 23.72 -33.27 0.21
C ARG A 74 23.45 -31.89 -0.35
N ALA A 75 24.10 -31.59 -1.48
CA ALA A 75 23.75 -30.43 -2.27
C ALA A 75 22.74 -30.81 -3.35
N MET A 76 21.86 -29.86 -3.65
CA MET A 76 21.18 -29.67 -4.95
C MET A 76 19.76 -30.24 -5.08
N PHE A 77 18.77 -29.37 -4.83
CA PHE A 77 17.59 -29.32 -5.68
C PHE A 77 17.58 -27.99 -6.43
N SER A 78 18.08 -28.05 -7.66
CA SER A 78 17.84 -27.09 -8.71
C SER A 78 16.73 -27.62 -9.61
N SER A 79 15.97 -26.70 -10.19
CA SER A 79 15.14 -26.81 -11.40
C SER A 79 13.78 -27.49 -11.28
N GLU A 80 12.73 -26.70 -11.52
CA GLU A 80 11.60 -27.01 -12.43
C GLU A 80 10.86 -28.34 -12.20
N ALA A 81 10.86 -28.87 -10.98
CA ALA A 81 9.96 -29.95 -10.63
C ALA A 81 8.62 -29.34 -10.21
N ASP A 82 7.57 -29.65 -10.96
CA ASP A 82 6.16 -29.34 -10.70
C ASP A 82 5.78 -29.71 -9.25
N VAL A 83 5.90 -28.76 -8.30
CA VAL A 83 5.50 -28.95 -6.89
C VAL A 83 4.02 -28.63 -6.73
N ARG A 84 3.16 -29.32 -7.48
CA ARG A 84 1.72 -29.30 -7.25
C ARG A 84 1.34 -30.41 -6.28
N GLY A 85 1.39 -30.10 -4.98
CA GLY A 85 0.52 -30.79 -4.00
C GLY A 85 1.17 -31.54 -2.82
N VAL A 86 2.24 -31.04 -2.20
CA VAL A 86 2.77 -31.63 -0.95
C VAL A 86 2.76 -30.60 0.18
N GLN A 87 2.26 -31.00 1.36
CA GLN A 87 2.13 -30.15 2.55
C GLN A 87 3.50 -29.61 3.04
N VAL A 88 3.58 -28.28 3.19
CA VAL A 88 4.77 -27.54 3.64
C VAL A 88 5.28 -27.93 5.03
N GLU A 89 4.42 -28.43 5.92
CA GLU A 89 4.85 -28.97 7.22
C GLU A 89 5.80 -30.16 7.03
N SER A 90 5.53 -31.04 6.06
CA SER A 90 6.46 -32.13 5.73
C SER A 90 7.73 -31.66 5.05
N TYR A 91 7.76 -30.48 4.44
CA TYR A 91 8.95 -29.94 3.79
C TYR A 91 9.90 -29.33 4.82
N LEU A 92 9.37 -28.54 5.77
CA LEU A 92 10.16 -28.02 6.90
C LEU A 92 10.64 -29.17 7.82
N ASP A 93 9.81 -30.18 8.07
CA ASP A 93 10.21 -31.39 8.82
C ASP A 93 11.18 -32.30 8.04
N ALA A 94 10.98 -32.51 6.72
CA ALA A 94 11.91 -33.28 5.88
C ALA A 94 13.24 -32.55 5.63
N MET A 95 13.27 -31.24 5.82
CA MET A 95 14.48 -30.43 5.82
C MET A 95 15.30 -30.54 7.11
N GLY A 96 14.78 -31.26 8.12
CA GLY A 96 15.56 -31.75 9.25
C GLY A 96 16.36 -30.67 9.98
N GLY A 97 15.76 -29.50 10.24
CA GLY A 97 16.32 -28.44 11.10
C GLY A 97 17.68 -27.82 10.70
N GLU A 98 18.37 -28.33 9.67
CA GLU A 98 19.73 -27.93 9.30
C GLU A 98 19.84 -27.40 7.86
N GLN A 99 18.82 -27.59 7.01
CA GLN A 99 18.77 -27.05 5.65
C GLN A 99 18.18 -25.65 5.68
N SER A 100 18.89 -24.66 5.11
CA SER A 100 18.45 -23.26 5.11
C SER A 100 18.17 -22.69 3.72
N LEU A 101 17.03 -22.05 3.53
CA LEU A 101 16.73 -21.18 2.40
C LEU A 101 17.55 -19.90 2.50
N GLY A 102 18.38 -19.66 1.49
CA GLY A 102 19.07 -18.37 1.36
C GLY A 102 18.05 -17.24 1.15
N ALA A 103 18.33 -16.06 1.72
CA ALA A 103 17.52 -14.87 1.47
C ALA A 103 17.51 -14.52 -0.02
N VAL A 104 16.31 -14.47 -0.59
CA VAL A 104 16.08 -14.09 -1.99
C VAL A 104 15.00 -13.02 -2.05
N GLN A 105 15.29 -11.97 -2.80
CA GLN A 105 14.32 -10.95 -3.14
C GLN A 105 13.42 -11.47 -4.26
N VAL A 106 12.12 -11.52 -3.98
CA VAL A 106 11.10 -11.98 -4.92
C VAL A 106 10.91 -10.94 -6.03
N SER A 107 10.75 -11.39 -7.27
CA SER A 107 10.49 -10.51 -8.42
C SER A 107 9.16 -9.74 -8.28
N ASP A 108 9.02 -8.59 -8.95
CA ASP A 108 7.80 -7.79 -8.89
C ASP A 108 6.54 -8.57 -9.34
N ALA A 109 6.68 -9.46 -10.33
CA ALA A 109 5.57 -10.31 -10.80
C ALA A 109 5.13 -11.34 -9.75
N ALA A 110 6.08 -12.00 -9.10
CA ALA A 110 5.78 -12.95 -8.03
C ALA A 110 5.31 -12.24 -6.74
N ARG A 111 5.76 -11.00 -6.50
CA ARG A 111 5.24 -10.13 -5.42
C ARG A 111 3.75 -9.90 -5.57
N CYS A 112 3.28 -9.59 -6.79
CA CYS A 112 1.85 -9.44 -7.03
C CYS A 112 1.11 -10.71 -6.58
N GLN A 113 1.53 -11.90 -7.00
CA GLN A 113 0.88 -13.17 -6.62
C GLN A 113 0.90 -13.45 -5.12
N LEU A 114 1.95 -13.02 -4.41
CA LEU A 114 2.08 -13.19 -2.97
C LEU A 114 1.03 -12.37 -2.20
N TRP A 115 0.78 -11.13 -2.63
CA TRP A 115 -0.08 -10.18 -1.92
C TRP A 115 -1.47 -10.00 -2.53
N THR A 116 -1.72 -10.49 -3.74
CA THR A 116 -3.04 -10.41 -4.40
C THR A 116 -3.87 -11.67 -4.18
N GLU A 117 -4.58 -11.71 -3.06
CA GLU A 117 -5.89 -12.35 -3.02
C GLU A 117 -6.93 -11.32 -2.57
N GLN A 118 -7.91 -11.05 -3.46
CA GLN A 118 -9.21 -10.40 -3.20
C GLN A 118 -9.26 -8.85 -3.09
N GLY A 119 -9.35 -8.22 -4.26
CA GLY A 119 -10.36 -7.19 -4.54
C GLY A 119 -9.88 -5.74 -4.54
N PRO A 120 -10.51 -4.87 -5.35
CA PRO A 120 -10.22 -3.43 -5.32
C PRO A 120 -10.73 -2.90 -4.00
N ASN A 121 -9.87 -2.50 -3.07
CA ASN A 121 -10.34 -2.03 -1.78
C ASN A 121 -9.51 -0.86 -1.26
N SER A 122 -9.85 0.34 -1.73
CA SER A 122 -9.97 1.58 -0.95
C SER A 122 -9.09 1.66 0.32
N GLY A 123 -7.78 1.84 0.13
CA GLY A 123 -6.87 2.21 1.23
C GLY A 123 -7.17 3.62 1.76
N VAL A 124 -6.53 3.99 2.85
CA VAL A 124 -6.56 5.36 3.38
C VAL A 124 -5.35 6.13 2.85
N VAL A 125 -5.59 7.25 2.16
CA VAL A 125 -4.53 8.15 1.69
C VAL A 125 -4.62 9.48 2.44
N ALA A 126 -3.64 9.79 3.29
CA ALA A 126 -3.63 11.06 4.01
C ALA A 126 -2.95 12.15 3.17
N ILE A 127 -3.60 13.31 3.08
CA ILE A 127 -3.03 14.52 2.48
C ILE A 127 -2.36 15.34 3.57
N ARG A 128 -1.07 15.63 3.41
CA ARG A 128 -0.27 16.45 4.33
C ARG A 128 0.14 17.74 3.64
N LEU A 129 -0.12 18.88 4.27
CA LEU A 129 0.27 20.18 3.74
C LEU A 129 1.68 20.52 4.22
N ALA A 130 2.60 20.74 3.28
CA ALA A 130 4.02 20.98 3.52
C ALA A 130 4.52 22.24 2.77
N SER A 131 3.61 23.14 2.43
CA SER A 131 3.95 24.39 1.75
C SER A 131 4.72 25.33 2.68
N PRO A 132 5.81 25.98 2.21
CA PRO A 132 6.58 26.90 3.03
C PRO A 132 5.77 28.17 3.37
N PRO A 133 6.03 28.81 4.53
CA PRO A 133 5.36 30.05 4.89
C PRO A 133 5.79 31.20 3.96
N MET A 134 4.82 32.02 3.55
CA MET A 134 5.06 33.23 2.76
C MET A 134 5.20 34.47 3.64
N ARG A 135 6.03 35.43 3.20
CA ARG A 135 6.30 36.66 3.96
C ARG A 135 5.21 37.71 3.76
N GLN A 136 4.60 37.77 2.58
CA GLN A 136 3.56 38.76 2.27
C GLN A 136 2.17 38.13 2.35
N ALA A 137 1.22 38.86 2.94
CA ALA A 137 -0.17 38.40 3.09
C ALA A 137 -0.88 38.15 1.73
N SER A 138 -0.53 38.91 0.69
CA SER A 138 -1.05 38.67 -0.66
C SER A 138 -0.53 37.38 -1.28
N GLU A 139 0.76 37.09 -1.09
CA GLU A 139 1.41 35.87 -1.59
C GLU A 139 0.90 34.64 -0.83
N SER A 140 0.71 34.76 0.48
CA SER A 140 0.12 33.68 1.28
C SER A 140 -1.31 33.35 0.87
N THR A 141 -2.12 34.37 0.55
CA THR A 141 -3.51 34.15 0.11
C THR A 141 -3.56 33.42 -1.24
N LEU A 142 -2.73 33.85 -2.20
CA LEU A 142 -2.64 33.20 -3.51
C LEU A 142 -2.11 31.77 -3.41
N GLN A 143 -1.09 31.53 -2.57
CA GLN A 143 -0.59 30.17 -2.32
C GLN A 143 -1.67 29.28 -1.69
N GLN A 144 -2.43 29.78 -0.71
CA GLN A 144 -3.53 29.04 -0.09
C GLN A 144 -4.65 28.71 -1.08
N GLN A 145 -4.99 29.63 -1.99
CA GLN A 145 -5.95 29.35 -3.07
C GLN A 145 -5.45 28.23 -3.99
N GLN A 146 -4.20 28.30 -4.43
CA GLN A 146 -3.61 27.25 -5.28
C GLN A 146 -3.54 25.90 -4.57
N GLU A 147 -3.15 25.89 -3.29
CA GLU A 147 -3.13 24.68 -2.46
C GLU A 147 -4.52 24.08 -2.31
N ALA A 148 -5.56 24.90 -2.10
CA ALA A 148 -6.93 24.44 -2.00
C ALA A 148 -7.42 23.79 -3.31
N LEU A 149 -7.10 24.37 -4.47
CA LEU A 149 -7.41 23.77 -5.78
C LEU A 149 -6.73 22.41 -5.96
N LEU A 150 -5.43 22.34 -5.64
CA LEU A 150 -4.65 21.11 -5.76
C LEU A 150 -5.17 20.01 -4.82
N VAL A 151 -5.48 20.36 -3.57
CA VAL A 151 -6.05 19.44 -2.59
C VAL A 151 -7.43 18.94 -3.03
N ALA A 152 -8.29 19.83 -3.55
CA ALA A 152 -9.62 19.45 -4.02
C ALA A 152 -9.55 18.49 -5.22
N ALA A 153 -8.66 18.77 -6.18
CA ALA A 153 -8.40 17.88 -7.32
C ALA A 153 -7.88 16.51 -6.84
N LEU A 154 -6.94 16.50 -5.89
CA LEU A 154 -6.34 15.28 -5.35
C LEU A 154 -7.33 14.43 -4.57
N GLN A 155 -8.17 15.05 -3.73
CA GLN A 155 -9.25 14.36 -3.03
C GLN A 155 -10.24 13.73 -4.00
N ARG A 156 -10.65 14.47 -5.05
CA ARG A 156 -11.58 13.98 -6.06
C ARG A 156 -10.99 12.79 -6.81
N SER A 157 -9.74 12.91 -7.27
CA SER A 157 -9.09 11.89 -8.07
C SER A 157 -8.80 10.62 -7.27
N LEU A 158 -8.20 10.73 -6.08
CA LEU A 158 -7.98 9.57 -5.20
C LEU A 158 -9.28 8.89 -4.78
N SER A 159 -10.36 9.64 -4.56
CA SER A 159 -11.67 9.05 -4.25
C SER A 159 -12.28 8.34 -5.46
N ALA A 160 -12.01 8.81 -6.68
CA ALA A 160 -12.44 8.15 -7.92
C ALA A 160 -11.70 6.82 -8.14
N GLU A 161 -10.41 6.75 -7.77
CA GLU A 161 -9.62 5.50 -7.68
C GLU A 161 -10.04 4.61 -6.49
N GLY A 162 -11.03 5.05 -5.72
CA GLY A 162 -11.63 4.29 -4.63
C GLY A 162 -10.97 4.49 -3.27
N PHE A 163 -9.91 5.30 -3.13
CA PHE A 163 -9.29 5.54 -1.82
C PHE A 163 -10.18 6.34 -0.88
N ARG A 164 -10.06 6.06 0.42
CA ARG A 164 -10.62 6.90 1.48
C ARG A 164 -9.62 8.02 1.80
N VAL A 165 -10.05 9.26 1.63
CA VAL A 165 -9.20 10.43 1.85
C VAL A 165 -9.74 11.24 3.03
N PRO A 166 -9.15 11.12 4.24
CA PRO A 166 -9.54 11.96 5.37
C PRO A 166 -9.23 13.44 5.12
N ALA A 167 -9.72 14.29 6.01
CA ALA A 167 -9.42 15.73 5.95
C ALA A 167 -7.90 15.97 5.92
N PRO A 168 -7.41 16.91 5.08
CA PRO A 168 -5.99 17.23 5.01
C PRO A 168 -5.46 17.70 6.36
N VAL A 169 -4.24 17.28 6.70
CA VAL A 169 -3.57 17.66 7.94
C VAL A 169 -2.51 18.71 7.63
N GLY A 170 -2.60 19.86 8.31
CA GLY A 170 -1.60 20.92 8.21
C GLY A 170 -0.25 20.55 8.84
N PRO A 171 0.78 21.39 8.65
CA PRO A 171 2.09 21.16 9.26
C PRO A 171 1.99 21.15 10.79
N LYS A 172 2.71 20.22 11.43
CA LYS A 172 2.83 20.20 12.88
C LYS A 172 3.62 21.44 13.34
N PRO A 173 3.15 22.21 14.33
CA PRO A 173 3.90 23.33 14.84
C PRO A 173 5.17 22.87 15.57
N ASP A 174 6.23 23.63 15.38
CA ASP A 174 7.57 23.32 15.91
C ASP A 174 7.63 23.21 17.45
N SER A 175 6.68 23.83 18.15
CA SER A 175 6.66 23.91 19.62
C SER A 175 5.77 22.87 20.30
N TYR A 176 5.42 21.77 19.63
CA TYR A 176 4.58 20.75 20.24
C TYR A 176 5.30 20.02 21.39
N GLN A 177 4.95 20.39 22.62
CA GLN A 177 5.35 19.69 23.83
C GLN A 177 4.53 18.39 23.93
N ASN A 178 5.20 17.25 23.69
CA ASN A 178 4.59 15.92 23.76
C ASN A 178 4.32 15.48 25.22
N THR A 179 3.45 16.23 25.90
CA THR A 179 3.07 16.00 27.30
C THR A 179 1.76 15.21 27.37
N THR A 180 1.54 14.47 28.47
CA THR A 180 0.28 13.77 28.75
C THR A 180 -0.94 14.71 28.70
N TYR A 181 -0.75 15.98 29.09
CA TYR A 181 -1.81 17.01 29.03
C TYR A 181 -2.12 17.43 27.59
N ALA A 182 -1.10 17.68 26.76
CA ALA A 182 -1.29 17.95 25.33
C ALA A 182 -1.99 16.77 24.63
N ARG A 183 -1.60 15.53 24.98
CA ARG A 183 -2.27 14.30 24.49
C ARG A 183 -3.73 14.18 24.94
N ALA A 184 -4.08 14.69 26.11
CA ALA A 184 -5.45 14.65 26.62
C ALA A 184 -6.36 15.73 26.00
N LEU A 185 -5.79 16.87 25.61
CA LEU A 185 -6.52 18.02 25.05
C LEU A 185 -6.71 17.93 23.53
N VAL A 186 -5.66 17.51 22.83
CA VAL A 186 -5.60 17.51 21.36
C VAL A 186 -5.62 16.07 20.80
N GLY A 187 -5.68 15.06 21.67
CA GLY A 187 -5.32 13.69 21.35
C GLY A 187 -3.80 13.52 21.31
N ASP A 188 -3.30 12.28 21.26
CA ASP A 188 -2.00 12.08 20.60
C ASP A 188 -2.12 12.82 19.27
N TRP A 189 -1.31 13.86 19.04
CA TRP A 189 -1.13 14.41 17.70
C TRP A 189 -0.32 13.38 16.90
N SER A 190 -0.85 12.16 16.84
CA SER A 190 -0.62 11.17 15.82
C SER A 190 -1.18 11.77 14.54
N ASP A 191 -0.51 11.55 13.44
CA ASP A 191 -0.76 12.15 12.13
C ASP A 191 -2.12 11.76 11.50
N GLY A 192 -3.22 11.86 12.24
CA GLY A 192 -4.45 11.15 11.94
C GLY A 192 -4.29 9.63 12.15
N PRO A 193 -5.19 8.79 11.60
CA PRO A 193 -4.89 7.35 11.48
C PRO A 193 -3.60 7.21 10.67
N ALA A 194 -2.70 6.30 11.07
CA ALA A 194 -1.53 5.98 10.25
C ALA A 194 -2.05 5.53 8.88
N PRO A 195 -1.87 6.29 7.80
CA PRO A 195 -2.55 5.97 6.56
C PRO A 195 -1.83 4.82 5.86
N ASP A 196 -2.51 4.16 4.92
CA ASP A 196 -1.83 3.19 4.05
C ASP A 196 -0.79 3.91 3.19
N PHE A 197 -1.17 5.07 2.66
CA PHE A 197 -0.30 5.95 1.90
C PHE A 197 -0.45 7.40 2.34
N ALA A 198 0.57 8.21 2.08
CA ALA A 198 0.51 9.64 2.33
C ALA A 198 0.98 10.40 1.09
N VAL A 199 0.36 11.55 0.85
CA VAL A 199 0.76 12.50 -0.16
C VAL A 199 1.07 13.84 0.52
N SER A 200 2.31 14.29 0.39
CA SER A 200 2.73 15.62 0.85
C SER A 200 2.55 16.61 -0.28
N VAL A 201 1.72 17.62 -0.05
CA VAL A 201 1.41 18.70 -0.98
C VAL A 201 2.25 19.90 -0.61
N SER A 202 3.07 20.37 -1.55
CA SER A 202 3.83 21.61 -1.39
C SER A 202 3.56 22.54 -2.57
N VAL A 203 3.10 23.75 -2.27
CA VAL A 203 2.93 24.82 -3.24
C VAL A 203 3.84 25.97 -2.85
N ARG A 204 4.70 26.40 -3.77
CA ARG A 204 5.61 27.53 -3.57
C ARG A 204 5.44 28.54 -4.68
N MET A 205 5.13 29.78 -4.33
CA MET A 205 5.17 30.88 -5.28
C MET A 205 6.61 31.22 -5.64
N LEU A 206 6.94 31.27 -6.93
CA LEU A 206 8.27 31.65 -7.41
C LEU A 206 8.36 33.16 -7.55
N VAL A 207 9.46 33.73 -7.06
CA VAL A 207 9.67 35.19 -7.04
C VAL A 207 10.34 35.68 -8.33
N ASP A 208 11.16 34.85 -8.97
CA ASP A 208 11.86 35.18 -10.22
C ASP A 208 12.06 33.98 -11.16
N ASP A 209 12.59 34.27 -12.36
CA ASP A 209 12.84 33.28 -13.42
C ASP A 209 14.05 32.37 -13.14
N ARG A 210 14.89 32.69 -12.15
CA ARG A 210 16.02 31.83 -11.78
C ARG A 210 15.52 30.62 -11.01
N GLU A 211 14.60 30.84 -10.07
CA GLU A 211 13.96 29.74 -9.34
C GLU A 211 13.14 28.81 -10.25
N GLU A 212 12.66 29.31 -11.39
CA GLU A 212 12.01 28.49 -12.42
C GLU A 212 13.02 27.57 -13.12
N ASN A 213 14.18 28.09 -13.51
CA ASN A 213 15.21 27.29 -14.20
C ASN A 213 15.80 26.18 -13.32
N ASP A 214 15.81 26.38 -12.00
CA ASP A 214 16.24 25.36 -11.03
C ASP A 214 15.13 24.33 -10.72
N PHE A 215 13.90 24.57 -11.18
CA PHE A 215 12.77 23.67 -10.98
C PHE A 215 12.59 22.72 -12.17
N TYR A 216 13.02 21.47 -12.00
CA TYR A 216 12.83 20.43 -13.00
C TYR A 216 11.44 19.80 -12.90
N ILE A 217 10.75 19.73 -14.04
CA ILE A 217 9.46 19.06 -14.25
C ILE A 217 9.72 17.64 -14.72
N ASN A 218 9.09 16.66 -14.08
CA ASN A 218 9.38 15.24 -14.30
C ASN A 218 8.16 14.40 -14.74
N HIS A 219 7.02 15.02 -15.05
CA HIS A 219 5.82 14.32 -15.49
C HIS A 219 5.41 14.78 -16.90
N PRO A 220 5.17 13.84 -17.85
CA PRO A 220 4.99 14.16 -19.27
C PRO A 220 3.63 14.79 -19.60
N GLY A 221 2.63 14.64 -18.73
CA GLY A 221 1.27 15.14 -18.97
C GLY A 221 1.23 16.63 -19.30
N LEU A 222 2.09 17.46 -18.68
CA LEU A 222 2.08 18.90 -18.84
C LEU A 222 3.47 19.50 -18.60
N SER A 223 4.25 19.68 -19.67
CA SER A 223 5.41 20.58 -19.63
C SER A 223 4.93 22.02 -19.39
N SER A 224 4.80 22.42 -18.12
CA SER A 224 4.30 23.71 -17.61
C SER A 224 2.86 24.07 -18.00
N LEU A 225 1.99 24.26 -17.01
CA LEU A 225 0.65 24.81 -17.18
C LEU A 225 0.76 26.32 -17.42
N VAL A 226 0.51 26.79 -18.64
CA VAL A 226 0.64 28.20 -19.00
C VAL A 226 -0.70 28.73 -19.48
N TYR A 227 -1.28 29.63 -18.70
CA TYR A 227 -2.56 30.25 -19.02
C TYR A 227 -2.40 31.59 -19.73
N VAL A 228 -3.42 31.98 -20.50
CA VAL A 228 -3.48 33.29 -21.15
C VAL A 228 -3.71 34.35 -20.07
N ILE A 229 -2.71 35.18 -19.84
CA ILE A 229 -2.75 36.23 -18.82
C ILE A 229 -3.36 37.50 -19.43
N SER A 230 -4.43 38.02 -18.83
CA SER A 230 -5.02 39.28 -19.27
C SER A 230 -4.08 40.46 -18.95
N SER A 231 -4.19 41.54 -19.73
CA SER A 231 -3.35 42.73 -19.54
C SER A 231 -3.51 43.42 -18.18
N THR A 232 -4.58 43.11 -17.44
CA THR A 232 -4.89 43.67 -16.13
C THR A 232 -4.41 42.79 -14.97
N SER A 233 -3.92 41.59 -15.26
CA SER A 233 -3.51 40.59 -14.27
C SER A 233 -2.01 40.62 -14.01
N LYS A 234 -1.63 40.39 -12.75
CA LYS A 234 -0.23 40.23 -12.37
C LYS A 234 0.18 38.78 -12.67
N PRO A 235 1.26 38.54 -13.44
CA PRO A 235 1.75 37.18 -13.65
C PRO A 235 2.26 36.60 -12.33
N VAL A 236 1.86 35.37 -12.04
CA VAL A 236 2.30 34.59 -10.88
C VAL A 236 2.69 33.18 -11.32
N LYS A 237 3.65 32.60 -10.62
CA LYS A 237 4.20 31.28 -10.91
C LYS A 237 4.18 30.44 -9.64
N PHE A 238 3.71 29.20 -9.74
CA PHE A 238 3.69 28.24 -8.64
C PHE A 238 4.46 26.98 -9.02
N ALA A 239 5.47 26.65 -8.22
CA ALA A 239 6.06 25.33 -8.21
C ALA A 239 5.24 24.43 -7.27
N MET A 240 4.71 23.35 -7.82
CA MET A 240 3.90 22.37 -7.09
C MET A 240 4.66 21.05 -7.02
N THR A 241 4.68 20.44 -5.84
CA THR A 241 5.24 19.11 -5.63
C THR A 241 4.21 18.24 -4.91
N LEU A 242 3.94 17.07 -5.47
CA LEU A 242 3.22 15.99 -4.81
C LEU A 242 4.21 14.86 -4.52
N SER A 243 4.48 14.60 -3.24
CA SER A 243 5.38 13.52 -2.82
C SER A 243 4.58 12.39 -2.20
N PHE A 244 4.58 11.22 -2.85
CA PHE A 244 3.87 10.03 -2.37
C PHE A 244 4.81 9.14 -1.55
N ALA A 245 4.28 8.52 -0.51
CA ALA A 245 5.00 7.59 0.34
C ALA A 245 4.06 6.54 0.94
N GLN A 246 4.63 5.40 1.32
CA GLN A 246 4.01 4.42 2.20
C GLN A 246 4.63 4.54 3.61
N PRO A 247 3.98 5.22 4.57
CA PRO A 247 4.63 5.64 5.82
C PRO A 247 5.11 4.48 6.70
N ALA A 248 4.27 3.46 6.91
CA ALA A 248 4.64 2.28 7.72
C ALA A 248 5.79 1.49 7.07
N ALA A 249 5.77 1.37 5.73
CA ALA A 249 6.87 0.82 4.96
C ALA A 249 8.07 1.77 4.83
N ARG A 250 8.03 2.99 5.38
CA ARG A 250 9.03 4.06 5.20
C ARG A 250 9.58 4.14 3.77
N SER A 251 8.69 3.94 2.80
CA SER A 251 9.05 3.78 1.40
C SER A 251 8.58 5.01 0.64
N PRO A 252 9.50 5.86 0.11
CA PRO A 252 9.11 6.92 -0.80
C PRO A 252 8.66 6.29 -2.13
N MET A 253 7.55 6.78 -2.67
CA MET A 253 6.94 6.23 -3.89
C MET A 253 7.15 7.11 -5.12
N GLY A 254 7.55 8.37 -4.92
CA GLY A 254 7.88 9.28 -6.01
C GLY A 254 7.51 10.72 -5.69
N ASP A 255 8.14 11.63 -6.41
CA ASP A 255 7.80 13.05 -6.43
C ASP A 255 7.24 13.40 -7.81
N PHE A 256 6.15 14.14 -7.86
CA PHE A 256 5.59 14.70 -9.09
C PHE A 256 5.64 16.21 -9.02
N ARG A 257 6.30 16.82 -9.99
CA ARG A 257 6.60 18.25 -10.01
C ARG A 257 5.95 18.91 -11.20
N ALA A 258 5.21 19.97 -10.94
CA ALA A 258 4.57 20.78 -11.98
C ALA A 258 4.79 22.27 -11.72
N LEU A 259 4.81 23.03 -12.81
CA LEU A 259 4.90 24.48 -12.78
C LEU A 259 3.61 25.07 -13.36
N VAL A 260 2.95 25.93 -12.60
CA VAL A 260 1.77 26.68 -13.02
C VAL A 260 2.15 28.14 -13.23
N LYS A 261 1.87 28.68 -14.42
CA LYS A 261 2.03 30.09 -14.78
C LYS A 261 0.65 30.65 -15.11
N THR A 262 0.15 31.53 -14.25
CA THR A 262 -1.20 32.12 -14.38
C THR A 262 -1.21 33.62 -14.08
N GLY A 263 -2.29 34.29 -14.45
CA GLY A 263 -2.58 35.66 -14.06
C GLY A 263 -3.34 35.71 -12.73
N ALA A 264 -3.02 36.66 -11.86
CA ALA A 264 -3.77 36.93 -10.65
C ALA A 264 -4.18 38.40 -10.57
N TYR A 265 -5.45 38.66 -10.23
CA TYR A 265 -5.98 40.01 -10.03
C TYR A 265 -6.94 40.06 -8.84
N ARG A 266 -7.22 41.27 -8.35
CA ARG A 266 -8.22 41.51 -7.30
C ARG A 266 -9.58 41.83 -7.95
N ALA A 267 -10.61 41.05 -7.64
CA ALA A 267 -11.97 41.29 -8.11
C ALA A 267 -12.46 42.66 -7.61
N PHE A 268 -13.00 43.47 -8.51
CA PHE A 268 -13.39 44.85 -8.18
C PHE A 268 -14.51 44.94 -7.14
N GLN A 269 -15.45 43.97 -7.14
CA GLN A 269 -16.63 44.01 -6.28
C GLN A 269 -16.39 43.38 -4.90
N SER A 270 -15.77 42.21 -4.84
CA SER A 270 -15.52 41.50 -3.58
C SER A 270 -14.17 41.84 -2.95
N GLY A 271 -13.24 42.34 -3.77
CA GLY A 271 -11.85 42.51 -3.35
C GLY A 271 -11.11 41.19 -3.22
N ASP A 272 -11.64 40.03 -3.63
CA ASP A 272 -10.95 38.74 -3.53
C ASP A 272 -9.88 38.57 -4.62
N TRP A 273 -8.88 37.72 -4.37
CA TRP A 273 -7.96 37.30 -5.42
C TRP A 273 -8.65 36.30 -6.36
N VAL A 274 -8.48 36.51 -7.66
CA VAL A 274 -8.94 35.63 -8.73
C VAL A 274 -7.73 35.23 -9.56
N MET A 275 -7.60 33.93 -9.85
CA MET A 275 -6.58 33.38 -10.73
C MET A 275 -7.21 33.03 -12.09
N GLU A 276 -6.52 33.36 -13.18
CA GLU A 276 -6.94 33.09 -14.57
C GLU A 276 -6.54 31.68 -15.03
N GLN A 277 -6.51 30.74 -14.09
CA GLN A 277 -6.15 29.35 -14.34
C GLN A 277 -7.40 28.55 -14.73
N ASP A 278 -7.24 27.60 -15.66
CA ASP A 278 -8.22 26.54 -15.88
C ASP A 278 -8.09 25.46 -14.78
N GLU A 279 -9.19 25.16 -14.11
CA GLU A 279 -9.21 24.13 -13.07
C GLU A 279 -9.22 22.71 -13.67
N GLU A 280 -9.67 22.55 -14.92
CA GLU A 280 -9.70 21.25 -15.62
C GLU A 280 -8.28 20.77 -15.94
N ASP A 281 -7.44 21.65 -16.47
CA ASP A 281 -6.03 21.35 -16.77
C ASP A 281 -5.25 20.86 -15.52
N LEU A 282 -5.52 21.46 -14.35
CA LEU A 282 -4.93 21.00 -13.08
C LEU A 282 -5.52 19.66 -12.64
N ALA A 283 -6.83 19.47 -12.81
CA ALA A 283 -7.49 18.23 -12.45
C ALA A 283 -6.97 17.06 -13.30
N ASP A 284 -6.74 17.27 -14.59
CA ASP A 284 -6.18 16.27 -15.51
C ASP A 284 -4.76 15.90 -15.11
N TRP A 285 -3.90 16.88 -14.78
CA TRP A 285 -2.56 16.60 -14.25
C TRP A 285 -2.60 15.72 -13.00
N VAL A 286 -3.47 16.09 -12.05
CA VAL A 286 -3.62 15.35 -10.80
C VAL A 286 -4.16 13.96 -11.07
N SER A 287 -5.09 13.81 -12.03
CA SER A 287 -5.63 12.53 -12.45
C SER A 287 -4.52 11.60 -12.95
N ASP A 288 -3.70 12.06 -13.89
CA ASP A 288 -2.58 11.26 -14.42
C ASP A 288 -1.63 10.81 -13.31
N VAL A 289 -1.25 11.74 -12.43
CA VAL A 289 -0.36 11.46 -11.28
C VAL A 289 -0.98 10.42 -10.33
N THR A 290 -2.29 10.53 -10.05
CA THR A 290 -2.97 9.56 -9.18
C THR A 290 -3.14 8.20 -9.84
N THR A 291 -3.31 8.12 -11.16
CA THR A 291 -3.35 6.85 -11.90
C THR A 291 -1.98 6.17 -11.85
N GLU A 292 -0.90 6.90 -12.14
CA GLU A 292 0.46 6.35 -12.05
C GLU A 292 0.78 5.85 -10.64
N PHE A 293 0.40 6.63 -9.62
CA PHE A 293 0.52 6.19 -8.22
C PHE A 293 -0.30 4.92 -7.94
N THR A 294 -1.55 4.85 -8.40
CA THR A 294 -2.43 3.71 -8.16
C THR A 294 -1.88 2.45 -8.79
N ASP A 295 -1.48 2.52 -10.07
CA ASP A 295 -0.84 1.43 -10.81
C ASP A 295 0.43 0.92 -10.10
N ALA A 296 1.27 1.84 -9.60
CA ALA A 296 2.48 1.48 -8.86
C ALA A 296 2.20 0.81 -7.49
N THR A 297 1.00 1.03 -6.92
CA THR A 297 0.61 0.51 -5.61
C THR A 297 -0.20 -0.78 -5.66
N GLU A 298 -0.70 -1.18 -6.83
CA GLU A 298 -1.68 -2.27 -6.98
C GLU A 298 -1.21 -3.58 -6.32
N CYS A 299 0.08 -3.88 -6.44
CA CYS A 299 0.69 -5.10 -5.90
C CYS A 299 1.41 -4.91 -4.56
N LEU A 300 1.24 -3.77 -3.90
CA LEU A 300 1.86 -3.52 -2.60
C LEU A 300 0.92 -3.93 -1.48
N PRO A 301 1.41 -4.69 -0.49
CA PRO A 301 0.61 -4.96 0.70
C PRO A 301 0.35 -3.67 1.46
N ARG A 302 -0.85 -3.55 2.00
CA ARG A 302 -1.18 -2.49 2.96
C ARG A 302 -0.59 -2.84 4.30
N VAL A 303 0.55 -2.23 4.62
CA VAL A 303 1.25 -2.51 5.87
C VAL A 303 0.93 -1.48 6.96
N PHE A 304 0.94 -1.93 8.20
CA PHE A 304 0.90 -1.09 9.39
C PHE A 304 1.88 -1.60 10.45
N THR A 305 2.32 -0.69 11.30
CA THR A 305 3.26 -1.01 12.38
C THR A 305 2.58 -1.82 13.47
N VAL A 306 3.25 -2.87 13.91
CA VAL A 306 2.84 -3.72 15.04
C VAL A 306 3.96 -3.73 16.08
N SER A 307 3.61 -3.34 17.32
CA SER A 307 4.49 -3.38 18.47
C SER A 307 4.06 -4.46 19.45
N ARG A 308 5.03 -5.14 20.05
CA ARG A 308 4.77 -6.12 21.10
C ARG A 308 4.78 -5.44 22.47
N ASP A 309 3.62 -5.38 23.12
CA ASP A 309 3.45 -4.73 24.43
C ASP A 309 3.63 -5.71 25.60
N GLY A 310 3.61 -7.02 25.31
CA GLY A 310 3.77 -8.08 26.31
C GLY A 310 3.86 -9.47 25.66
N PRO A 311 3.87 -10.55 26.46
CA PRO A 311 4.06 -11.90 25.95
C PRO A 311 2.97 -12.36 24.95
N ALA A 312 1.72 -11.95 25.17
CA ALA A 312 0.57 -12.32 24.37
C ALA A 312 -0.26 -11.11 23.89
N ARG A 313 0.31 -9.89 23.95
CA ARG A 313 -0.40 -8.67 23.60
C ARG A 313 0.43 -7.82 22.64
N PHE A 314 -0.23 -7.40 21.57
CA PHE A 314 0.33 -6.56 20.52
C PHE A 314 -0.53 -5.30 20.36
N SER A 315 0.13 -4.17 20.17
CA SER A 315 -0.49 -2.93 19.73
C SER A 315 -0.27 -2.78 18.22
N VAL A 316 -1.33 -2.40 17.53
CA VAL A 316 -1.41 -2.27 16.08
C VAL A 316 -1.71 -0.80 15.77
N ASP A 317 -0.88 -0.18 14.96
CA ASP A 317 -1.06 1.21 14.50
C ASP A 317 -2.05 1.29 13.31
N ALA A 318 -3.19 0.63 13.49
CA ALA A 318 -4.31 0.61 12.56
C ALA A 318 -5.60 0.27 13.33
N GLY A 319 -6.68 0.97 12.99
CA GLY A 319 -8.00 0.79 13.60
C GLY A 319 -9.12 0.70 12.56
N ARG A 320 -10.35 0.98 12.98
CA ARG A 320 -11.57 0.80 12.15
C ARG A 320 -11.51 1.57 10.84
N MET A 321 -10.87 2.74 10.80
CA MET A 321 -10.75 3.52 9.58
C MET A 321 -9.89 2.84 8.50
N ARG A 322 -8.99 1.93 8.89
CA ARG A 322 -8.18 1.10 7.98
C ARG A 322 -8.76 -0.31 7.78
N GLY A 323 -9.99 -0.55 8.22
CA GLY A 323 -10.63 -1.86 8.13
C GLY A 323 -10.18 -2.85 9.22
N VAL A 324 -9.41 -2.41 10.22
CA VAL A 324 -9.02 -3.24 11.37
C VAL A 324 -10.13 -3.18 12.42
N THR A 325 -10.89 -4.27 12.55
CA THR A 325 -12.02 -4.36 13.49
C THR A 325 -11.84 -5.54 14.45
N GLU A 326 -12.63 -5.57 15.52
CA GLU A 326 -12.62 -6.71 16.46
C GLU A 326 -12.99 -8.01 15.75
N GLY A 327 -12.22 -9.06 16.00
CA GLY A 327 -12.34 -10.36 15.35
C GLY A 327 -11.59 -10.50 14.02
N THR A 328 -11.10 -9.39 13.44
CA THR A 328 -10.27 -9.42 12.22
C THR A 328 -8.94 -10.10 12.52
N TRP A 329 -8.46 -10.90 11.57
CA TRP A 329 -7.13 -11.50 11.63
C TRP A 329 -6.12 -10.64 10.89
N LEU A 330 -4.88 -10.63 11.36
CA LEU A 330 -3.77 -9.90 10.77
C LEU A 330 -2.62 -10.86 10.53
N LEU A 331 -2.05 -10.84 9.33
CA LEU A 331 -0.78 -11.49 9.03
C LEU A 331 0.34 -10.53 9.41
N VAL A 332 1.18 -10.92 10.37
CA VAL A 332 2.28 -10.10 10.87
C VAL A 332 3.60 -10.81 10.62
N GLY A 333 4.63 -10.07 10.24
CA GLY A 333 5.97 -10.60 9.99
C GLY A 333 7.05 -9.53 9.98
N ASP A 334 8.27 -9.97 9.71
CA ASP A 334 9.43 -9.11 9.56
C ASP A 334 9.33 -8.21 8.32
N ARG A 335 9.83 -6.99 8.45
CA ARG A 335 9.81 -5.98 7.40
C ARG A 335 10.52 -6.43 6.11
N GLU A 336 11.57 -7.24 6.20
CA GLU A 336 12.27 -7.77 5.02
C GLU A 336 11.31 -8.56 4.12
N LEU A 337 10.40 -9.35 4.69
CA LEU A 337 9.37 -10.04 3.93
C LEU A 337 8.22 -9.12 3.53
N MET A 338 7.68 -8.36 4.50
CA MET A 338 6.45 -7.59 4.30
C MET A 338 6.62 -6.39 3.36
N VAL A 339 7.84 -5.83 3.25
CA VAL A 339 8.13 -4.61 2.44
C VAL A 339 9.16 -4.90 1.37
N ASN A 340 10.29 -5.50 1.73
CA ASN A 340 11.38 -5.71 0.79
C ASN A 340 11.18 -6.98 -0.06
N ASN A 341 10.14 -7.78 0.23
CA ASN A 341 9.80 -9.04 -0.44
C ASN A 341 10.96 -10.03 -0.44
N VAL A 342 11.73 -10.04 0.64
CA VAL A 342 12.81 -10.98 0.87
C VAL A 342 12.25 -12.20 1.59
N VAL A 343 12.35 -13.35 0.95
CA VAL A 343 11.95 -14.64 1.52
C VAL A 343 13.19 -15.44 1.91
N SER A 344 13.18 -15.95 3.12
CA SER A 344 14.19 -16.80 3.77
C SER A 344 13.51 -17.56 4.92
N ASP A 345 14.17 -18.58 5.48
CA ASP A 345 13.61 -19.25 6.67
C ASP A 345 13.44 -18.27 7.82
N LEU A 346 14.43 -17.41 8.06
CA LEU A 346 14.39 -16.41 9.12
C LEU A 346 13.15 -15.53 9.02
N THR A 347 12.85 -15.03 7.82
CA THR A 347 11.68 -14.18 7.60
C THR A 347 10.37 -14.95 7.68
N LEU A 348 10.32 -16.21 7.23
CA LEU A 348 9.11 -17.05 7.30
C LEU A 348 8.79 -17.50 8.73
N ASP A 349 9.82 -17.71 9.54
CA ASP A 349 9.69 -18.06 10.97
C ASP A 349 9.16 -16.88 11.80
N THR A 350 9.32 -15.64 11.31
CA THR A 350 8.73 -14.46 11.95
C THR A 350 7.22 -14.33 11.73
N LEU A 351 6.65 -15.08 10.78
CA LEU A 351 5.24 -14.93 10.43
C LEU A 351 4.32 -15.50 11.50
N LEU A 352 3.36 -14.67 11.92
CA LEU A 352 2.33 -15.05 12.88
C LEU A 352 0.97 -14.45 12.50
N MET A 353 -0.08 -15.12 12.96
CA MET A 353 -1.45 -14.61 12.87
C MET A 353 -1.84 -13.96 14.20
N LEU A 354 -2.31 -12.73 14.12
CA LEU A 354 -2.86 -11.99 15.26
C LEU A 354 -4.37 -11.81 15.10
N LYS A 355 -5.14 -12.10 16.15
CA LYS A 355 -6.56 -11.80 16.21
C LYS A 355 -6.76 -10.47 16.92
N VAL A 356 -7.43 -9.54 16.27
CA VAL A 356 -7.79 -8.26 16.86
C VAL A 356 -8.84 -8.48 17.94
N VAL A 357 -8.51 -8.13 19.19
CA VAL A 357 -9.41 -8.28 20.35
C VAL A 357 -10.12 -6.97 20.69
N ARG A 358 -9.52 -5.83 20.33
CA ARG A 358 -10.08 -4.50 20.57
C ARG A 358 -9.61 -3.56 19.47
N ALA A 359 -10.51 -2.73 18.93
CA ALA A 359 -10.16 -1.71 17.96
C ALA A 359 -10.88 -0.39 18.25
N ASP A 360 -10.14 0.71 18.22
CA ASP A 360 -10.66 2.07 18.07
C ASP A 360 -10.51 2.54 16.62
N ASP A 361 -10.78 3.81 16.33
CA ASP A 361 -10.77 4.31 14.96
C ASP A 361 -9.37 4.35 14.34
N HIS A 362 -8.31 4.41 15.15
CA HIS A 362 -6.93 4.61 14.73
C HIS A 362 -5.97 3.49 15.11
N ARG A 363 -6.23 2.77 16.21
CA ARG A 363 -5.38 1.70 16.74
C ARG A 363 -6.19 0.47 17.14
N ALA A 364 -5.49 -0.64 17.25
CA ALA A 364 -6.06 -1.90 17.71
C ALA A 364 -5.11 -2.64 18.66
N GLN A 365 -5.67 -3.54 19.45
CA GLN A 365 -4.94 -4.52 20.23
C GLN A 365 -5.26 -5.90 19.69
N ALA A 366 -4.23 -6.73 19.61
CA ALA A 366 -4.34 -8.07 19.08
C ALA A 366 -3.58 -9.09 19.93
N GLU A 367 -4.04 -10.33 19.87
CA GLU A 367 -3.45 -11.48 20.56
C GLU A 367 -3.06 -12.55 19.53
N PRO A 368 -1.95 -13.27 19.75
CA PRO A 368 -1.48 -14.26 18.80
C PRO A 368 -2.36 -15.51 18.80
N LEU A 369 -2.33 -16.23 17.68
CA LEU A 369 -2.96 -17.55 17.57
C LEU A 369 -2.42 -18.50 18.67
N PRO A 370 -3.27 -19.21 19.44
CA PRO A 370 -2.85 -19.96 20.64
C PRO A 370 -1.82 -21.08 20.40
N ALA A 371 -1.76 -21.61 19.18
CA ALA A 371 -0.84 -22.66 18.75
C ALA A 371 0.41 -22.14 18.02
N GLY A 372 0.60 -20.81 17.92
CA GLY A 372 1.66 -20.21 17.11
C GLY A 372 3.05 -20.37 17.74
N GLU A 373 3.78 -21.40 17.31
CA GLU A 373 5.24 -21.42 17.35
C GLU A 373 5.79 -20.37 16.38
N GLY A 374 5.78 -19.11 16.80
CA GLY A 374 6.56 -18.03 16.17
C GLY A 374 7.76 -17.73 17.04
N ALA A 375 8.96 -18.07 16.58
CA ALA A 375 10.20 -17.70 17.27
C ALA A 375 10.29 -16.17 17.33
N LEU A 376 10.29 -15.67 18.55
CA LEU A 376 10.16 -14.26 18.89
C LEU A 376 11.25 -13.42 18.21
N VAL A 377 10.86 -12.50 17.34
CA VAL A 377 11.63 -11.25 17.20
C VAL A 377 11.44 -10.50 18.52
N SER A 378 12.37 -10.73 19.45
CA SER A 378 12.36 -10.12 20.79
C SER A 378 12.61 -8.61 20.76
N GLN A 379 13.09 -8.08 19.64
CA GLN A 379 13.41 -6.67 19.43
C GLN A 379 13.17 -6.29 17.96
N GLY A 380 12.10 -5.58 17.66
CA GLY A 380 11.83 -5.09 16.32
C GLY A 380 10.43 -4.51 16.15
N GLU A 381 10.29 -3.60 15.20
CA GLU A 381 9.01 -3.14 14.68
C GLU A 381 8.54 -4.17 13.65
N LEU A 382 7.44 -4.89 13.91
CA LEU A 382 6.86 -5.82 12.95
C LEU A 382 5.88 -5.08 12.05
N LEU A 383 5.60 -5.64 10.88
CA LEU A 383 4.58 -5.11 9.97
C LEU A 383 3.44 -6.11 9.84
N GLY A 384 2.21 -5.59 9.87
CA GLY A 384 0.99 -6.36 9.70
C GLY A 384 0.24 -5.97 8.43
N THR A 385 -0.52 -6.93 7.89
CA THR A 385 -1.42 -6.76 6.74
C THR A 385 -2.75 -7.47 7.03
N LEU A 386 -3.80 -7.08 6.31
CA LEU A 386 -5.10 -7.74 6.36
C LEU A 386 -5.13 -8.92 5.37
N PRO A 387 -5.45 -10.15 5.81
CA PRO A 387 -5.73 -11.33 4.99
C PRO A 387 -7.00 -11.21 4.14
#